data_AF-X1C4K2-F1
#
_entry.id   AF-X1C4K2-F1
#
_cell.length_a   1.000
_cell.length_b   1.000
_cell.length_c   1.000
_cell.angle_alpha   90.00
_cell.angle_beta   90.00
_cell.angle_gamma   90.00
#
_symmetry.space_group_name_H-M   'P 1'
#
loop_
_entity.id
_entity.type
_entity.pdbx_description
1 polymer ?
#
loop_
_entity_poly.entity_id
_entity_poly.type
_entity_poly.pdbx_seq_one_letter_code
_entity_poly.pdbx_strand_id
1 'polypeptide(L)' 'MRIIRYQSASQPATYGWVKDDIIGKIEGTPFAQFSRTEADMTFEDVELLPPVVPSKIIC' A
#
# COMPACT_ATOMS: atom_id res chain seq x y z
N MET A 1 -10.95 5.17 -4.94
CA MET A 1 -10.13 4.22 -4.16
C MET A 1 -8.69 4.34 -4.63
N ARG A 2 -7.75 4.56 -3.72
CA ARG A 2 -6.32 4.67 -4.02
C ARG A 2 -5.58 3.47 -3.42
N ILE A 3 -4.65 2.89 -4.16
CA ILE A 3 -3.76 1.83 -3.67
C ILE A 3 -2.37 2.45 -3.55
N ILE A 4 -1.73 2.22 -2.41
CA ILE A 4 -0.40 2.73 -2.10
C ILE A 4 0.52 1.56 -1.77
N ARG A 5 1.81 1.77 -1.95
CA ARG A 5 2.86 0.92 -1.41
C ARG A 5 3.53 1.69 -0.29
N TYR A 6 3.68 1.07 0.87
CA TYR A 6 4.22 1.73 2.05
C TYR A 6 5.09 0.77 2.86
N GLN A 7 5.90 1.34 3.75
CA GLN A 7 6.65 0.60 4.75
C GLN A 7 6.26 1.11 6.13
N SER A 8 5.95 0.20 7.05
CA SER A 8 5.70 0.54 8.45
C SER A 8 6.87 0.07 9.29
N ALA A 9 7.58 1.01 9.90
CA ALA A 9 8.74 0.75 10.75
C ALA A 9 9.69 -0.32 10.16
N SER A 10 9.92 -1.42 10.89
CA SER A 10 10.81 -2.51 10.49
C SER A 10 10.14 -3.60 9.65
N GLN A 11 8.88 -3.43 9.24
CA GLN A 11 8.20 -4.41 8.39
C GLN A 11 8.63 -4.27 6.93
N PRO A 12 8.56 -5.35 6.14
CA PRO A 12 8.76 -5.27 4.70
C PRO A 12 7.73 -4.35 4.03
N ALA A 13 8.12 -3.73 2.92
CA ALA A 13 7.23 -2.93 2.11
C ALA A 13 6.01 -3.76 1.65
N THR A 14 4.82 -3.22 1.88
CA THR A 14 3.54 -3.87 1.59
C THR A 14 2.59 -2.93 0.86
N TYR A 15 1.42 -3.44 0.49
CA TYR A 15 0.38 -2.67 -0.18
C TYR A 15 -0.73 -2.30 0.81
N GLY A 16 -1.30 -1.12 0.60
CA GLY A 16 -2.44 -0.61 1.35
C GLY A 16 -3.45 0.04 0.43
N TRP A 17 -4.68 0.17 0.92
CA TRP A 17 -5.73 0.95 0.29
C TRP A 17 -6.01 2.17 1.14
N VAL A 18 -6.32 3.29 0.49
CA VAL A 18 -6.59 4.57 1.15
C VAL A 18 -8.02 5.00 0.87
N LYS A 19 -8.71 5.40 1.94
CA LYS A 19 -10.01 6.07 1.91
C LYS A 19 -10.08 7.08 3.06
N ASP A 20 -10.51 8.31 2.76
CA ASP A 20 -10.68 9.38 3.75
C ASP A 20 -9.41 9.61 4.60
N ASP A 21 -8.24 9.53 3.95
CA ASP A 21 -6.90 9.63 4.54
C ASP A 21 -6.52 8.56 5.58
N ILE A 22 -7.34 7.51 5.71
CA ILE A 22 -7.04 6.32 6.51
C ILE A 22 -6.54 5.21 5.58
N ILE A 23 -5.50 4.52 6.04
CA ILE A 23 -4.81 3.44 5.35
C ILE A 23 -5.23 2.11 5.97
N GLY A 24 -5.72 1.20 5.14
CA GLY A 24 -5.89 -0.21 5.48
C GLY A 24 -4.91 -1.07 4.71
N LYS A 25 -4.44 -2.15 5.35
CA LYS A 25 -3.55 -3.11 4.70
C LYS A 25 -4.28 -3.91 3.62
N ILE A 26 -3.54 -4.28 2.59
CA ILE A 26 -3.97 -5.25 1.59
C ILE A 26 -3.25 -6.58 1.88
N GLU A 27 -4.01 -7.67 1.99
CA GLU A 27 -3.43 -9.02 1.99
C GLU A 27 -3.37 -9.55 0.56
N GLY A 28 -2.21 -10.06 0.16
CA GLY A 28 -1.93 -10.47 -1.21
C GLY A 28 -1.31 -9.34 -2.04
N THR A 29 -1.74 -9.21 -3.29
CA THR A 29 -1.18 -8.21 -4.21
C THR A 29 -2.30 -7.53 -5.02
N PRO A 30 -2.22 -6.20 -5.23
CA PRO A 30 -3.16 -5.46 -6.08
C PRO A 30 -3.25 -6.00 -7.52
N PHE A 31 -2.25 -6.76 -7.96
CA PHE A 31 -2.15 -7.32 -9.31
C PHE A 31 -2.72 -8.74 -9.44
N ALA A 32 -3.25 -9.31 -8.34
CA ALA A 32 -3.88 -10.62 -8.32
C ALA A 32 -5.06 -10.61 -7.33
N GLN A 33 -5.40 -11.77 -6.76
CA GLN A 33 -6.39 -11.84 -5.70
C GLN A 33 -5.87 -11.13 -4.45
N PHE A 34 -6.69 -10.22 -3.90
CA PHE A 34 -6.39 -9.53 -2.65
C PHE A 34 -7.66 -9.27 -1.83
N SER A 35 -7.47 -9.14 -0.52
CA SER A 35 -8.50 -8.71 0.42
C SER A 35 -8.10 -7.40 1.09
N ARG A 36 -9.09 -6.64 1.56
CA ARG A 36 -8.89 -5.40 2.31
C ARG A 36 -9.14 -5.71 3.78
N THR A 37 -8.14 -5.46 4.61
CA THR A 37 -8.35 -5.45 6.06
C THR A 37 -8.94 -4.11 6.49
N GLU A 38 -9.37 -4.02 7.75
CA GLU A 38 -9.78 -2.75 8.35
C GLU A 38 -8.66 -1.70 8.25
N ALA A 39 -9.08 -0.44 8.19
CA ALA A 39 -8.19 0.71 8.07
C ALA A 39 -7.98 1.33 9.46
N ASP A 40 -6.75 1.27 9.93
CA ASP A 40 -6.33 1.66 11.28
C ASP A 40 -5.07 2.53 11.30
N MET A 41 -4.41 2.70 10.15
CA MET A 41 -3.16 3.46 10.01
C MET A 41 -3.40 4.83 9.36
N THR A 42 -2.58 5.80 9.72
CA THR A 42 -2.52 7.13 9.07
C THR A 42 -1.23 7.26 8.26
N PHE A 43 -1.13 8.33 7.47
CA PHE A 43 0.09 8.63 6.71
C PHE A 43 1.30 8.97 7.58
N GLU A 44 1.10 9.31 8.85
CA GLU A 44 2.20 9.59 9.80
C GLU A 44 2.87 8.30 10.30
N ASP A 45 2.14 7.18 10.26
CA ASP A 45 2.59 5.88 10.76
C ASP A 45 3.43 5.09 9.73
N VAL A 46 3.50 5.59 8.48
CA VAL A 46 4.06 4.85 7.35
C VAL A 46 4.93 5.73 6.47
N GLU A 47 5.97 5.12 5.91
CA GLU A 47 6.74 5.72 4.83
C GLU A 47 6.11 5.35 3.49
N LEU A 48 5.71 6.35 2.70
CA LEU A 48 5.19 6.14 1.36
C LEU A 48 6.32 5.80 0.39
N LEU A 49 6.09 4.72 -0.36
CA LEU A 49 7.00 4.24 -1.39
C LEU A 49 6.40 4.47 -2.79
N PRO A 50 7.21 4.34 -3.86
CA PRO A 50 6.68 4.28 -5.21
C PRO A 50 5.59 3.20 -5.31
N PRO A 51 4.48 3.46 -6.02
CA PRO A 51 3.26 2.65 -5.96
C PRO A 51 3.45 1.23 -6.49
N VAL A 52 4.50 0.99 -7.28
CA VAL A 52 4.91 -0.33 -7.76
C VAL A 52 6.41 -0.29 -8.05
N VAL A 53 7.04 -1.46 -8.08
CA VAL A 53 8.39 -1.65 -8.63
C VAL A 53 8.22 -2.16 -10.08
N PRO A 54 8.22 -1.28 -11.10
CA PRO A 54 8.00 -1.70 -12.47
C PRO A 54 9.20 -2.50 -13.00
N SER A 55 8.94 -3.50 -13.84
CA SER A 55 10.02 -4.23 -14.54
C SER A 55 10.60 -3.43 -15.72
N LYS A 56 9.83 -2.47 -16.25
CA LYS A 56 10.22 -1.58 -17.35
C LYS A 56 9.37 -0.30 -17.29
N ILE A 57 9.97 0.83 -17.64
CA ILE A 57 9.28 2.11 -17.87
C ILE A 57 9.49 2.44 -19.36
N ILE A 58 8.41 2.65 -20.12
CA ILE A 58 8.43 3.01 -21.54
C ILE A 58 7.86 4.42 -21.67
N CYS A 59 8.59 5.31 -22.32
CA CYS A 59 8.27 6.72 -22.48
C CYS A 59 8.24 7.13 -23.96
#